data_AF-A0A4Q7US86-F1
#
_entry.id   AF-A0A4Q7US86-F1
#
_cell.length_a   1.000
_cell.length_b   1.000
_cell.length_c   1.000
_cell.angle_alpha   90.00
_cell.angle_beta   90.00
_cell.angle_gamma   90.00
#
_symmetry.space_group_name_H-M   'P 1'
#
loop_
_entity.id
_entity.type
_entity.pdbx_description
1 polymer ?
#
loop_
_entity_poly.entity_id
_entity_poly.type
_entity_poly.pdbx_seq_one_letter_code
_entity_poly.pdbx_strand_id
1 'polypeptide(L)'
;MTSSSTRRDTATPAKSASTRVSFGLVLLTLQLFYVPLELLVAGAVTVPYDLGSGTISELGAVTCDEYAGPAGALAVCSPWNAAMNGTFVASGLLMVIGVLLSRPMLRPGALGATAVGAWVVTGLGSIGTGLVPLDVSLDVHLLVSTPVFVAQPVALLLTAAVLPRPNRFLAATAAGLGLVATVAAVVFLFGGLPEMGGALERLIVWPATLWLGVTALTLWIRQRRE
;
A
#
# COMPACT_ATOMS: atom_id res chain seq x y z
N MET A 1 -61.11 23.16 5.33
CA MET A 1 -60.02 22.64 6.18
C MET A 1 -58.95 22.07 5.26
N THR A 2 -57.90 22.85 5.02
CA THR A 2 -56.76 22.53 4.16
C THR A 2 -55.75 21.70 4.97
N SER A 3 -55.66 20.40 4.68
CA SER A 3 -54.65 19.53 5.29
C SER A 3 -53.30 19.79 4.64
N SER A 4 -52.37 20.39 5.40
CA SER A 4 -51.00 20.63 4.97
C SER A 4 -50.24 19.32 4.83
N SER A 5 -49.80 19.01 3.61
CA SER A 5 -48.83 17.95 3.35
C SER A 5 -47.45 18.40 3.85
N THR A 6 -47.00 17.84 4.98
CA THR A 6 -45.60 17.90 5.41
C THR A 6 -44.75 17.06 4.45
N ARG A 7 -44.14 17.74 3.47
CA ARG A 7 -43.10 17.18 2.60
C ARG A 7 -41.89 16.84 3.47
N ARG A 8 -41.70 15.54 3.74
CA ARG A 8 -40.52 15.02 4.44
C ARG A 8 -39.36 15.06 3.46
N ASP A 9 -38.40 15.95 3.69
CA ASP A 9 -37.19 16.09 2.85
C ASP A 9 -36.31 14.84 2.97
N THR A 10 -36.55 13.85 2.11
CA THR A 10 -35.68 12.69 1.92
C THR A 10 -34.59 13.03 0.89
N ALA A 11 -33.63 13.86 1.28
CA ALA A 11 -32.37 14.00 0.55
C ALA A 11 -31.26 13.24 1.31
N THR A 12 -30.43 12.35 0.76
CA THR A 12 -30.44 11.52 -0.46
C THR A 12 -29.38 10.42 -0.21
N PRO A 13 -29.74 9.16 0.13
CA PRO A 13 -28.76 8.10 0.44
C PRO A 13 -27.68 7.87 -0.64
N ALA A 14 -28.02 8.16 -1.90
CA ALA A 14 -27.12 8.04 -3.03
C ALA A 14 -26.01 9.11 -3.06
N LYS A 15 -26.28 10.35 -2.60
CA LYS A 15 -25.29 11.45 -2.62
C LYS A 15 -24.20 11.24 -1.58
N SER A 16 -24.57 10.82 -0.35
CA SER A 16 -23.59 10.54 0.71
C SER A 16 -22.70 9.34 0.39
N ALA A 17 -23.25 8.32 -0.26
CA ALA A 17 -22.48 7.17 -0.75
C ALA A 17 -21.45 7.58 -1.83
N SER A 18 -21.83 8.50 -2.73
CA SER A 18 -20.92 9.06 -3.74
C SER A 18 -19.77 9.85 -3.11
N THR A 19 -20.06 10.77 -2.16
CA THR A 19 -19.03 11.55 -1.46
C THR A 19 -18.04 10.66 -0.71
N ARG A 20 -18.53 9.62 -0.01
CA ARG A 20 -17.70 8.65 0.71
C ARG A 20 -16.71 7.97 -0.23
N VAL A 21 -17.19 7.46 -1.36
CA VAL A 21 -16.35 6.77 -2.34
C VAL A 21 -15.31 7.72 -2.91
N SER A 22 -15.71 8.94 -3.31
CA SER A 22 -14.77 9.92 -3.86
C SER A 22 -13.68 10.30 -2.86
N PHE A 23 -14.02 10.45 -1.57
CA PHE A 23 -13.02 10.67 -0.52
C PHE A 23 -12.05 9.49 -0.40
N GLY A 24 -12.56 8.25 -0.39
CA GLY A 24 -11.73 7.05 -0.39
C GLY A 24 -10.75 7.00 -1.56
N LEU A 25 -11.21 7.34 -2.77
CA LEU A 25 -10.35 7.38 -3.96
C LEU A 25 -9.26 8.46 -3.86
N VAL A 26 -9.57 9.63 -3.31
CA VAL A 26 -8.56 10.68 -3.07
C VAL A 26 -7.47 10.20 -2.11
N LEU A 27 -7.84 9.55 -1.01
CA LEU A 27 -6.87 8.99 -0.06
C LEU A 27 -5.96 7.94 -0.74
N LEU A 28 -6.54 7.09 -1.58
CA LEU A 28 -5.76 6.09 -2.33
C LEU A 28 -4.86 6.72 -3.40
N THR A 29 -5.23 7.84 -4.02
CA THR A 29 -4.34 8.56 -4.94
C THR A 29 -3.05 9.03 -4.26
N LEU A 30 -3.09 9.36 -2.97
CA LEU A 30 -1.91 9.79 -2.22
C LEU A 30 -0.82 8.71 -2.09
N GLN A 31 -1.15 7.44 -2.40
CA GLN A 31 -0.14 6.38 -2.48
C GLN A 31 0.96 6.67 -3.53
N LEU A 32 0.68 7.51 -4.52
CA LEU A 32 1.67 7.94 -5.51
C LEU A 32 2.86 8.70 -4.89
N PHE A 33 2.73 9.23 -3.67
CA PHE A 33 3.81 9.93 -2.98
C PHE A 33 4.79 8.99 -2.26
N TYR A 34 4.46 7.70 -2.11
CA TYR A 34 5.33 6.75 -1.41
C TYR A 34 6.72 6.65 -2.05
N VAL A 35 6.79 6.37 -3.35
CA VAL A 35 8.07 6.16 -4.06
C VAL A 35 8.92 7.45 -4.09
N PRO A 36 8.37 8.64 -4.39
CA PRO A 36 9.14 9.88 -4.25
C PRO A 36 9.69 10.13 -2.85
N LEU A 37 8.91 9.87 -1.80
CA LEU A 37 9.36 10.04 -0.41
C LEU A 37 10.45 9.04 -0.03
N GLU A 38 10.32 7.78 -0.44
CA GLU A 38 11.36 6.77 -0.27
C GLU A 38 12.67 7.19 -0.94
N LEU A 39 12.62 7.56 -2.22
CA LEU A 39 13.81 7.96 -2.96
C LEU A 39 14.48 9.21 -2.38
N LEU A 40 13.67 10.14 -1.86
CA LEU A 40 14.15 11.32 -1.15
C LEU A 40 14.92 10.94 0.13
N VAL A 41 14.37 10.01 0.92
CA VAL A 41 15.04 9.53 2.14
C VAL A 41 16.30 8.72 1.80
N ALA A 42 16.24 7.85 0.78
CA ALA A 42 17.40 7.09 0.31
C ALA A 42 18.56 7.99 -0.09
N GLY A 43 18.28 9.14 -0.72
CA GLY A 43 19.30 10.14 -1.06
C GLY A 43 19.93 10.87 0.13
N ALA A 44 19.39 10.71 1.33
CA ALA A 44 19.89 11.32 2.57
C ALA A 44 20.67 10.34 3.46
N VAL A 45 20.76 9.06 3.09
CA VAL A 45 21.51 8.04 3.84
C VAL A 45 23.01 8.35 3.80
N THR A 46 23.70 8.19 4.94
CA THR A 46 25.12 8.59 5.08
C THR A 46 26.11 7.42 5.09
N VAL A 47 25.61 6.19 4.98
CA VAL A 47 26.39 4.96 4.76
C VAL A 47 26.22 4.50 3.30
N PRO A 48 27.11 3.65 2.75
CA PRO A 48 26.90 3.08 1.43
C PRO A 48 25.54 2.37 1.34
N TYR A 49 24.67 2.86 0.46
CA TYR A 49 23.32 2.34 0.26
C TYR A 49 23.04 2.22 -1.24
N ASP A 50 22.70 1.02 -1.68
CA ASP A 50 22.28 0.72 -3.05
C ASP A 50 20.81 0.28 -3.05
N LEU A 51 20.02 0.73 -4.03
CA LEU A 51 18.60 0.39 -4.11
C LEU A 51 18.35 -1.10 -4.45
N GLY A 52 19.37 -1.79 -4.98
CA GLY A 52 19.31 -3.20 -5.31
C GLY A 52 19.51 -4.10 -4.09
N SER A 53 20.52 -3.82 -3.28
CA SER A 53 20.83 -4.61 -2.09
C SER A 53 20.15 -4.09 -0.82
N GLY A 54 20.14 -2.76 -0.62
CA GLY A 54 19.60 -2.10 0.56
C GLY A 54 18.08 -2.05 0.58
N THR A 55 17.48 -2.51 1.66
CA THR A 55 16.02 -2.59 1.82
C THR A 55 15.40 -1.19 2.02
N ILE A 56 14.15 -1.03 1.62
CA ILE A 56 13.30 0.12 1.99
C ILE A 56 13.22 0.21 3.52
N SER A 57 13.11 -0.94 4.19
CA SER A 57 12.99 -1.01 5.65
C SER A 57 14.22 -0.45 6.39
N GLU A 58 15.43 -0.54 5.82
CA GLU A 58 16.64 0.11 6.35
C GLU A 58 16.57 1.64 6.34
N LEU A 59 15.78 2.24 5.44
CA LEU A 59 15.56 3.69 5.45
C LEU A 59 14.79 4.14 6.70
N GLY A 60 14.10 3.23 7.37
CA GLY A 60 13.42 3.44 8.66
C GLY A 60 14.30 3.20 9.88
N ALA A 61 15.57 2.79 9.72
CA ALA A 61 16.46 2.53 10.85
C ALA A 61 16.75 3.81 11.66
N VAL A 62 16.64 3.71 12.99
CA VAL A 62 16.69 4.86 13.90
C VAL A 62 18.06 5.06 14.57
N THR A 63 18.95 4.08 14.44
CA THR A 63 20.34 4.10 14.90
C THR A 63 21.30 4.34 13.73
N CYS A 64 22.56 4.60 14.07
CA CYS A 64 23.67 4.66 13.11
C CYS A 64 24.72 3.61 13.48
N ASP A 65 24.31 2.34 13.46
CA ASP A 65 25.08 1.17 13.88
C ASP A 65 24.95 0.02 12.87
N GLU A 66 25.68 -1.07 13.12
CA GLU A 66 25.48 -2.33 12.40
C GLU A 66 24.43 -3.19 13.10
N TYR A 67 23.58 -3.85 12.32
CA TYR A 67 22.66 -4.88 12.84
C TYR A 67 22.88 -6.21 12.10
N ALA A 68 22.55 -7.31 12.75
CA ALA A 68 22.63 -8.63 12.13
C ALA A 68 21.46 -8.82 11.16
N GLY A 69 21.74 -8.80 9.86
CA GLY A 69 20.79 -9.07 8.80
C GLY A 69 20.97 -10.44 8.15
N PRO A 70 20.06 -10.82 7.22
CA PRO A 70 20.12 -12.11 6.52
C PRO A 70 21.39 -12.34 5.70
N ALA A 71 22.04 -11.26 5.24
CA ALA A 71 23.28 -11.28 4.46
C ALA A 71 24.54 -11.06 5.31
N GLY A 72 24.42 -10.91 6.64
CA GLY A 72 25.52 -10.56 7.54
C GLY A 72 25.28 -9.26 8.29
N ALA A 73 26.34 -8.66 8.84
CA ALA A 73 26.26 -7.35 9.48
C ALA A 73 25.98 -6.28 8.43
N LEU A 74 24.92 -5.50 8.63
CA LEU A 74 24.48 -4.44 7.72
C LEU A 74 24.57 -3.11 8.45
N ALA A 75 25.35 -2.17 7.91
CA ALA A 75 25.46 -0.82 8.46
C ALA A 75 24.25 0.02 8.03
N VAL A 76 23.60 0.68 8.98
CA VAL A 76 22.50 1.60 8.73
C VAL A 76 22.81 2.96 9.30
N CYS A 77 22.41 4.02 8.61
CA CYS A 77 22.35 5.37 9.16
C CYS A 77 21.45 6.21 8.26
N SER A 78 20.17 6.33 8.65
CA SER A 78 19.14 7.08 7.93
C SER A 78 18.74 8.32 8.73
N PRO A 79 19.34 9.50 8.47
CA PRO A 79 19.01 10.72 9.20
C PRO A 79 17.54 11.13 9.09
N TRP A 80 16.86 10.69 8.03
CA TRP A 80 15.45 11.00 7.74
C TRP A 80 14.53 9.81 8.04
N ASN A 81 14.94 8.91 8.94
CA ASN A 81 14.15 7.75 9.36
C ASN A 81 12.72 8.09 9.79
N ALA A 82 12.52 9.22 10.50
CA ALA A 82 11.20 9.66 10.92
C ALA A 82 10.28 9.96 9.73
N ALA A 83 10.83 10.47 8.62
CA ALA A 83 10.08 10.70 7.39
C ALA A 83 9.72 9.36 6.71
N MET A 84 10.63 8.39 6.68
CA MET A 84 10.35 7.06 6.12
C MET A 84 9.32 6.29 6.95
N ASN A 85 9.55 6.17 8.26
CA ASN A 85 8.63 5.52 9.19
C ASN A 85 7.26 6.20 9.19
N GLY A 86 7.24 7.54 9.17
CA GLY A 86 6.01 8.31 8.98
C GLY A 86 5.31 8.03 7.65
N THR A 87 6.06 7.81 6.57
CA THR A 87 5.53 7.43 5.25
C THR A 87 4.89 6.04 5.29
N PHE A 88 5.51 5.05 5.95
CA PHE A 88 4.89 3.73 6.13
C PHE A 88 3.55 3.83 6.87
N VAL A 89 3.54 4.52 8.03
CA VAL A 89 2.31 4.71 8.83
C VAL A 89 1.24 5.47 8.04
N ALA A 90 1.59 6.60 7.42
CA ALA A 90 0.65 7.41 6.65
C ALA A 90 0.09 6.64 5.45
N SER A 91 0.96 5.96 4.68
CA SER A 91 0.56 5.12 3.54
C SER A 91 -0.39 4.02 4.00
N GLY A 92 -0.08 3.31 5.09
CA GLY A 92 -0.94 2.27 5.63
C GLY A 92 -2.31 2.78 6.07
N LEU A 93 -2.37 3.92 6.77
CA LEU A 93 -3.64 4.56 7.16
C LEU A 93 -4.48 4.98 5.95
N LEU A 94 -3.85 5.66 4.98
CA LEU A 94 -4.49 6.09 3.74
C LEU A 94 -5.01 4.89 2.94
N MET A 95 -4.27 3.79 2.92
CA MET A 95 -4.66 2.55 2.28
C MET A 95 -5.88 1.93 2.97
N VAL A 96 -5.81 1.67 4.28
CA VAL A 96 -6.91 1.07 5.07
C VAL A 96 -8.19 1.88 4.92
N ILE A 97 -8.13 3.19 5.18
CA ILE A 97 -9.31 4.05 5.10
C ILE A 97 -9.79 4.12 3.66
N GLY A 98 -8.88 4.35 2.71
CA GLY A 98 -9.18 4.48 1.29
C GLY A 98 -9.91 3.28 0.69
N VAL A 99 -9.48 2.05 0.97
CA VAL A 99 -10.13 0.83 0.46
C VAL A 99 -11.48 0.55 1.13
N LEU A 100 -11.62 0.84 2.43
CA LEU A 100 -12.88 0.69 3.15
C LEU A 100 -13.95 1.68 2.66
N LEU A 101 -13.53 2.90 2.31
CA LEU A 101 -14.44 3.92 1.78
C LEU A 101 -14.77 3.69 0.30
N SER A 102 -13.83 3.17 -0.50
CA SER A 102 -14.02 2.93 -1.93
C SER A 102 -14.56 1.54 -2.28
N ARG A 103 -14.82 0.65 -1.30
CA ARG A 103 -15.38 -0.70 -1.49
C ARG A 103 -16.53 -0.80 -2.51
N PRO A 104 -17.51 0.14 -2.59
CA PRO A 104 -18.57 0.09 -3.59
C PRO A 104 -18.10 0.09 -5.06
N MET A 105 -16.83 0.45 -5.33
CA MET A 105 -16.22 0.38 -6.66
C MET A 105 -15.90 -1.05 -7.12
N LEU A 106 -15.86 -2.01 -6.20
CA LEU A 106 -15.62 -3.41 -6.50
C LEU A 106 -16.94 -4.17 -6.60
N ARG A 107 -16.97 -5.24 -7.39
CA ARG A 107 -18.13 -6.14 -7.48
C ARG A 107 -18.60 -6.58 -6.07
N PRO A 108 -19.93 -6.64 -5.82
CA PRO A 108 -20.46 -7.12 -4.55
C PRO A 108 -20.14 -8.60 -4.35
N GLY A 109 -20.17 -9.06 -3.09
CA GLY A 109 -19.93 -10.45 -2.71
C GLY A 109 -18.61 -10.68 -1.98
N ALA A 110 -18.39 -11.95 -1.60
CA ALA A 110 -17.29 -12.38 -0.75
C ALA A 110 -15.92 -12.03 -1.34
N LEU A 111 -15.71 -12.29 -2.63
CA LEU A 111 -14.40 -12.03 -3.28
C LEU A 111 -14.00 -10.55 -3.21
N GLY A 112 -14.96 -9.63 -3.36
CA GLY A 112 -14.69 -8.19 -3.22
C GLY A 112 -14.46 -7.76 -1.77
N ALA A 113 -15.06 -8.45 -0.80
CA ALA A 113 -14.75 -8.25 0.61
C ALA A 113 -13.34 -8.77 0.96
N THR A 114 -12.96 -9.93 0.43
CA THR A 114 -11.60 -10.50 0.60
C THR A 114 -10.54 -9.60 -0.03
N ALA A 115 -10.79 -9.03 -1.22
CA ALA A 115 -9.88 -8.07 -1.84
C ALA A 115 -9.63 -6.86 -0.94
N VAL A 116 -10.68 -6.28 -0.35
CA VAL A 116 -10.55 -5.17 0.61
C VAL A 116 -9.86 -5.63 1.89
N GLY A 117 -10.18 -6.82 2.42
CA GLY A 117 -9.51 -7.38 3.58
C GLY A 117 -8.00 -7.55 3.37
N ALA A 118 -7.58 -8.03 2.21
CA ALA A 118 -6.15 -8.16 1.87
C ALA A 118 -5.43 -6.80 1.82
N TRP A 119 -6.06 -5.77 1.25
CA TRP A 119 -5.52 -4.40 1.30
C TRP A 119 -5.48 -3.83 2.72
N VAL A 120 -6.48 -4.13 3.56
CA VAL A 120 -6.47 -3.71 4.97
C VAL A 120 -5.31 -4.38 5.72
N VAL A 121 -5.11 -5.68 5.54
CA VAL A 121 -3.97 -6.40 6.15
C VAL A 121 -2.64 -5.83 5.66
N THR A 122 -2.53 -5.51 4.37
CA THR A 122 -1.36 -4.82 3.80
C THR A 122 -1.10 -3.47 4.49
N GLY A 123 -2.14 -2.63 4.62
CA GLY A 123 -2.00 -1.32 5.25
C GLY A 123 -1.68 -1.40 6.74
N LEU A 124 -2.25 -2.37 7.47
CA LEU A 124 -1.91 -2.63 8.87
C LEU A 124 -0.46 -3.11 9.03
N GLY A 125 0.03 -3.96 8.12
CA GLY A 125 1.43 -4.37 8.09
C GLY A 125 2.35 -3.17 7.90
N SER A 126 2.05 -2.30 6.93
CA SER A 126 2.80 -1.06 6.69
C SER A 126 2.83 -0.12 7.92
N ILE A 127 1.70 0.03 8.61
CA ILE A 127 1.65 0.77 9.88
C ILE A 127 2.60 0.13 10.90
N GLY A 128 2.55 -1.19 11.06
CA GLY A 128 3.44 -1.90 11.96
C GLY A 128 4.91 -1.70 11.61
N THR A 129 5.28 -1.80 10.33
CA THR A 129 6.64 -1.56 9.82
C THR A 129 7.16 -0.18 10.23
N GLY A 130 6.36 0.86 10.11
CA GLY A 130 6.77 2.22 10.52
C GLY A 130 6.79 2.45 12.03
N LEU A 131 6.09 1.63 12.82
CA LEU A 131 6.10 1.72 14.28
C LEU A 131 7.21 0.89 14.93
N VAL A 132 7.76 -0.10 14.21
CA VAL A 132 8.80 -1.00 14.71
C VAL A 132 9.99 -0.91 13.75
N PRO A 133 10.94 0.02 13.98
CA PRO A 133 12.16 0.09 13.19
C PRO A 133 12.94 -1.23 13.21
N LEU A 134 13.52 -1.57 12.05
CA LEU A 134 14.20 -2.84 11.80
C LEU A 134 15.36 -3.10 12.79
N ASP A 135 16.11 -2.04 13.10
CA ASP A 135 17.30 -2.05 13.95
C ASP A 135 16.98 -1.99 15.46
N VAL A 136 15.72 -1.74 15.84
CA VAL A 136 15.27 -1.82 17.24
C VAL A 136 14.85 -3.24 17.60
N SER A 137 14.10 -3.90 16.73
CA SER A 137 13.69 -5.29 16.91
C SER A 137 13.42 -5.96 15.58
N LEU A 138 14.42 -6.69 15.08
CA LEU A 138 14.32 -7.40 13.81
C LEU A 138 13.15 -8.38 13.78
N ASP A 139 13.00 -9.22 14.82
CA ASP A 139 11.94 -10.25 14.85
C ASP A 139 10.52 -9.64 14.82
N VAL A 140 10.30 -8.58 15.59
CA VAL A 140 9.00 -7.90 15.61
C VAL A 140 8.78 -7.14 14.31
N HIS A 141 9.82 -6.50 13.77
CA HIS A 141 9.75 -5.83 12.46
C HIS A 141 9.35 -6.83 11.36
N LEU A 142 10.01 -7.99 11.28
CA LEU A 142 9.69 -9.04 10.32
C LEU A 142 8.25 -9.55 10.51
N LEU A 143 7.80 -9.74 11.75
CA LEU A 143 6.42 -10.15 12.04
C LEU A 143 5.40 -9.14 11.50
N VAL A 144 5.63 -7.84 11.66
CA VAL A 144 4.69 -6.81 11.23
C VAL A 144 4.81 -6.43 9.75
N SER A 145 5.98 -6.61 9.14
CA SER A 145 6.21 -6.30 7.71
C SER A 145 5.86 -7.46 6.77
N THR A 146 5.97 -8.72 7.22
CA THR A 146 5.58 -9.91 6.43
C THR A 146 4.17 -9.85 5.85
N PRO A 147 3.14 -9.36 6.58
CA PRO A 147 1.81 -9.12 6.01
C PRO A 147 1.81 -8.27 4.73
N VAL A 148 2.70 -7.30 4.57
CA VAL A 148 2.82 -6.51 3.33
C VAL A 148 3.23 -7.40 2.17
N PHE A 149 4.26 -8.24 2.36
CA PHE A 149 4.80 -9.11 1.31
C PHE A 149 3.83 -10.21 0.88
N VAL A 150 2.98 -10.69 1.77
CA VAL A 150 2.01 -11.75 1.47
C VAL A 150 0.66 -11.19 1.01
N ALA A 151 0.10 -10.22 1.74
CA ALA A 151 -1.25 -9.74 1.49
C ALA A 151 -1.33 -8.80 0.28
N GLN A 152 -0.28 -8.03 -0.01
CA GLN A 152 -0.32 -7.05 -1.10
C GLN A 152 -0.39 -7.67 -2.50
N PRO A 153 0.42 -8.70 -2.84
CA PRO A 153 0.26 -9.39 -4.13
C PRO A 153 -1.12 -10.05 -4.25
N VAL A 154 -1.60 -10.67 -3.17
CA VAL A 154 -2.95 -11.25 -3.12
C VAL A 154 -4.02 -10.19 -3.33
N ALA A 155 -3.88 -9.02 -2.70
CA ALA A 155 -4.82 -7.91 -2.84
C ALA A 155 -4.91 -7.43 -4.30
N LEU A 156 -3.78 -7.33 -5.02
CA LEU A 156 -3.77 -7.00 -6.45
C LEU A 156 -4.51 -8.06 -7.29
N LEU A 157 -4.18 -9.35 -7.11
CA LEU A 157 -4.79 -10.45 -7.87
C LEU A 157 -6.31 -10.52 -7.63
N LEU A 158 -6.73 -10.39 -6.37
CA LEU A 158 -8.15 -10.36 -6.03
C LEU A 158 -8.85 -9.13 -6.62
N THR A 159 -8.22 -7.95 -6.53
CA THR A 159 -8.76 -6.70 -7.10
C THR A 159 -8.95 -6.81 -8.61
N ALA A 160 -8.00 -7.44 -9.32
CA ALA A 160 -8.12 -7.72 -10.75
C ALA A 160 -9.38 -8.52 -11.10
N ALA A 161 -9.75 -9.51 -10.27
CA ALA A 161 -10.92 -10.36 -10.50
C ALA A 161 -12.26 -9.65 -10.23
N VAL A 162 -12.28 -8.66 -9.34
CA VAL A 162 -13.51 -8.01 -8.86
C VAL A 162 -13.74 -6.60 -9.42
N LEU A 163 -12.80 -6.06 -10.19
CA LEU A 163 -12.97 -4.75 -10.82
C LEU A 163 -14.05 -4.82 -11.92
N PRO A 164 -15.10 -3.96 -11.87
CA PRO A 164 -16.19 -4.00 -12.84
C PRO A 164 -15.74 -3.52 -14.24
N ARG A 165 -16.48 -3.92 -15.29
CA ARG A 165 -16.28 -3.39 -16.65
C ARG A 165 -16.69 -1.90 -16.69
N PRO A 166 -16.04 -1.05 -17.50
CA PRO A 166 -15.10 -1.34 -18.60
C PRO A 166 -13.60 -1.48 -18.21
N ASN A 167 -13.25 -1.65 -16.93
CA ASN A 167 -11.87 -1.55 -16.43
C ASN A 167 -10.93 -2.73 -16.75
N ARG A 168 -11.04 -3.34 -17.95
CA ARG A 168 -10.26 -4.54 -18.33
C ARG A 168 -8.76 -4.31 -18.33
N PHE A 169 -8.30 -3.14 -18.76
CA PHE A 169 -6.88 -2.80 -18.76
C PHE A 169 -6.33 -2.72 -17.34
N LEU A 170 -7.03 -2.02 -16.43
CA LEU A 170 -6.64 -1.94 -15.01
C LEU A 170 -6.63 -3.33 -14.36
N ALA A 171 -7.63 -4.16 -14.65
CA ALA A 171 -7.67 -5.54 -14.16
C ALA A 171 -6.48 -6.38 -14.68
N ALA A 172 -6.15 -6.28 -15.97
CA ALA A 172 -5.03 -7.00 -16.56
C ALA A 172 -3.68 -6.55 -15.98
N THR A 173 -3.48 -5.23 -15.77
CA THR A 173 -2.25 -4.72 -15.14
C THR A 173 -2.16 -5.12 -13.67
N ALA A 174 -3.26 -5.09 -12.90
CA ALA A 174 -3.25 -5.63 -11.53
C ALA A 174 -2.89 -7.11 -11.48
N ALA A 175 -3.42 -7.93 -12.41
CA ALA A 175 -3.10 -9.35 -12.47
C ALA A 175 -1.60 -9.57 -12.76
N GLY A 176 -1.06 -8.89 -13.77
CA GLY A 176 0.36 -8.98 -14.13
C GLY A 176 1.29 -8.52 -13.00
N LEU A 177 1.02 -7.36 -12.41
CA LEU A 177 1.81 -6.83 -11.29
C LEU A 177 1.69 -7.71 -10.05
N GLY A 178 0.50 -8.25 -9.76
CA GLY A 178 0.28 -9.19 -8.66
C GLY A 178 1.09 -10.47 -8.82
N LEU A 179 1.19 -11.01 -10.05
CA LEU A 179 2.03 -12.19 -10.33
C LEU A 179 3.52 -11.88 -10.14
N VAL A 180 4.01 -10.75 -10.67
CA VAL A 180 5.41 -10.33 -10.49
C VAL A 180 5.73 -10.12 -9.01
N ALA A 181 4.88 -9.41 -8.28
CA ALA A 181 5.04 -9.18 -6.85
C ALA A 181 4.98 -10.49 -6.04
N THR A 182 4.14 -11.46 -6.46
CA THR A 182 4.08 -12.79 -5.81
C THR A 182 5.40 -13.54 -5.99
N VAL A 183 5.97 -13.55 -7.20
CA VAL A 183 7.27 -14.19 -7.45
C VAL A 183 8.37 -13.51 -6.64
N ALA A 184 8.41 -12.17 -6.65
CA ALA A 184 9.38 -11.42 -5.85
C ALA A 184 9.24 -11.70 -4.34
N ALA A 185 8.01 -11.77 -3.82
CA ALA A 185 7.74 -12.08 -2.42
C ALA A 185 8.19 -13.50 -2.04
N VAL A 186 7.96 -14.50 -2.89
CA VAL A 186 8.45 -15.86 -2.65
C VAL A 186 9.98 -15.89 -2.61
N VAL A 187 10.65 -15.25 -3.57
CA VAL A 187 12.13 -15.21 -3.58
C VAL A 187 12.67 -14.47 -2.34
N PHE A 188 12.05 -13.36 -1.95
CA PHE A 188 12.44 -12.55 -0.79
C PHE A 188 12.29 -13.33 0.52
N LEU A 189 11.12 -13.93 0.77
CA LEU A 189 10.80 -14.59 2.04
C LEU A 189 11.56 -15.91 2.26
N PHE A 190 11.96 -16.58 1.19
CA PHE A 190 12.70 -17.84 1.27
C PHE A 190 14.20 -17.69 0.99
N GLY A 191 14.73 -16.47 1.10
CA GLY A 191 16.17 -16.20 1.10
C GLY A 191 16.87 -16.46 -0.23
N GLY A 192 16.15 -16.39 -1.35
CA GLY A 192 16.67 -16.82 -2.65
C GLY A 192 17.83 -15.98 -3.18
N LEU A 193 17.87 -14.66 -2.87
CA LEU A 193 18.85 -13.71 -3.41
C LEU A 193 19.10 -12.54 -2.43
N PRO A 194 19.90 -12.70 -1.36
CA PRO A 194 20.15 -11.65 -0.35
C PRO A 194 20.72 -10.35 -0.93
N GLU A 195 21.62 -10.45 -1.92
CA GLU A 195 22.21 -9.32 -2.65
C GLU A 195 21.17 -8.48 -3.42
N MET A 196 19.97 -9.03 -3.63
CA MET A 196 18.86 -8.37 -4.31
C MET A 196 17.72 -8.02 -3.35
N GLY A 197 17.95 -8.04 -2.03
CA GLY A 197 16.94 -7.79 -1.01
C GLY A 197 16.15 -6.50 -1.27
N GLY A 198 16.85 -5.39 -1.49
CA GLY A 198 16.25 -4.10 -1.85
C GLY A 198 15.44 -4.11 -3.14
N ALA A 199 15.95 -4.72 -4.20
CA ALA A 199 15.26 -4.82 -5.48
C ALA A 199 13.99 -5.66 -5.37
N LEU A 200 14.04 -6.78 -4.67
CA LEU A 200 12.90 -7.67 -4.46
C LEU A 200 11.83 -6.99 -3.62
N GLU A 201 12.21 -6.32 -2.52
CA GLU A 201 11.27 -5.55 -1.69
C GLU A 201 10.56 -4.48 -2.52
N ARG A 202 11.30 -3.73 -3.35
CA ARG A 202 10.74 -2.72 -4.25
C ARG A 202 9.85 -3.31 -5.33
N LEU A 203 10.19 -4.47 -5.90
CA LEU A 203 9.34 -5.16 -6.87
C LEU A 203 8.01 -5.62 -6.26
N ILE A 204 7.97 -5.87 -4.95
CA ILE A 204 6.74 -6.15 -4.23
C ILE A 204 5.95 -4.85 -4.01
N VAL A 205 6.61 -3.85 -3.42
CA VAL A 205 5.95 -2.64 -2.88
C VAL A 205 5.62 -1.59 -3.94
N TRP A 206 6.57 -1.22 -4.81
CA TRP A 206 6.39 -0.10 -5.74
C TRP A 206 5.26 -0.32 -6.73
N PRO A 207 5.20 -1.45 -7.47
CA PRO A 207 4.20 -1.59 -8.52
C PRO A 207 2.79 -1.63 -7.94
N ALA A 208 2.59 -2.27 -6.79
CA ALA A 208 1.29 -2.34 -6.13
C ALA A 208 0.82 -0.96 -5.63
N THR A 209 1.72 -0.22 -4.99
CA THR A 209 1.42 1.10 -4.43
C THR A 209 1.11 2.12 -5.53
N LEU A 210 1.92 2.13 -6.60
CA LEU A 210 1.69 2.97 -7.76
C LEU A 210 0.40 2.59 -8.49
N TRP A 211 0.16 1.29 -8.71
CA TRP A 211 -1.05 0.82 -9.38
C TRP A 211 -2.32 1.20 -8.61
N LEU A 212 -2.30 1.06 -7.29
CA LEU A 212 -3.43 1.43 -6.43
C LEU A 212 -3.73 2.94 -6.54
N GLY A 213 -2.69 3.77 -6.51
CA GLY A 213 -2.82 5.22 -6.65
C GLY A 213 -3.33 5.65 -8.04
N VAL A 214 -2.74 5.10 -9.12
CA VAL A 214 -3.17 5.38 -10.50
C VAL A 214 -4.61 4.91 -10.74
N THR A 215 -4.97 3.73 -10.26
CA THR A 215 -6.33 3.19 -10.36
C THR A 215 -7.33 4.10 -9.65
N ALA A 216 -7.01 4.52 -8.42
CA ALA A 216 -7.88 5.40 -7.66
C ALA A 216 -8.06 6.77 -8.35
N LEU A 217 -6.97 7.37 -8.84
CA LEU A 217 -7.02 8.63 -9.58
C LEU A 217 -7.87 8.50 -10.85
N THR A 218 -7.68 7.42 -11.60
CA THR A 218 -8.43 7.16 -12.83
C THR A 218 -9.93 7.03 -12.56
N LEU A 219 -10.31 6.28 -11.53
CA LEU A 219 -11.72 6.11 -11.15
C LEU A 219 -12.32 7.41 -10.63
N TRP A 220 -11.57 8.20 -9.86
CA TRP A 220 -12.02 9.49 -9.33
C TRP A 220 -12.25 10.52 -10.43
N ILE A 221 -11.35 10.63 -11.41
CA ILE A 221 -11.51 11.52 -12.57
C ILE A 221 -12.76 11.12 -13.37
N ARG A 222 -12.99 9.82 -13.58
CA ARG A 222 -14.18 9.34 -14.31
C ARG A 222 -15.49 9.69 -13.60
N GLN A 223 -15.56 9.50 -12.28
CA GLN A 223 -16.74 9.89 -11.49
C GLN A 223 -17.11 11.37 -11.59
N ARG A 224 -16.13 12.25 -11.85
CA ARG A 224 -16.37 13.70 -11.99
C ARG A 224 -16.76 14.14 -13.40
N ARG A 225 -16.63 13.25 -14.38
CA ARG A 225 -16.95 13.54 -15.79
C ARG A 225 -18.35 13.05 -16.19
N GLU A 226 -18.95 12.19 -15.37
CA GLU A 226 -20.34 11.72 -15.47
C GLU A 226 -21.28 12.63 -14.68
#